data_AF-A0A497Q8H5-F1
#
_entry.id   AF-A0A497Q8H5-F1
#
_cell.length_a   1.000
_cell.length_b   1.000
_cell.length_c   1.000
_cell.angle_alpha   90.00
_cell.angle_beta   90.00
_cell.angle_gamma   90.00
#
_symmetry.space_group_name_H-M   'P 1'
#
loop_
_entity.id
_entity.type
_entity.pdbx_description
1 polymer ?
#
loop_
_entity_poly.entity_id
_entity_poly.type
_entity_poly.pdbx_seq_one_letter_code
_entity_poly.pdbx_strand_id
1 'polypeptide(L)'
;MLKAVVLTKIAQFKALTYPDRDLTREILQILGIYDIVDLEFSLNKVPPQERLAAIKMVEKHLDDLLSGDEKKWAEAKDNLKQFYFQIDEMDEEGYL
;
A
#
# COMPACT_ATOMS: atom_id res chain seq x y z
N MET A 1 -6.32 -1.14 -19.40
CA MET A 1 -5.66 -2.44 -19.15
C MET A 1 -4.90 -2.48 -17.83
N LEU A 2 -4.11 -1.46 -17.47
CA LEU A 2 -3.34 -1.42 -16.22
C LEU A 2 -4.18 -1.59 -14.93
N LYS A 3 -5.32 -0.90 -14.83
CA LYS A 3 -6.24 -1.00 -13.68
C LYS A 3 -6.71 -2.43 -13.39
N ALA A 4 -7.05 -3.20 -14.42
CA ALA A 4 -7.49 -4.58 -14.26
C ALA A 4 -6.37 -5.49 -13.75
N VAL A 5 -5.12 -5.25 -14.19
CA VAL A 5 -3.94 -5.98 -13.71
C VAL A 5 -3.73 -5.72 -12.21
N VAL A 6 -3.74 -4.45 -11.80
CA VAL A 6 -3.56 -4.09 -10.38
C VAL A 6 -4.68 -4.67 -9.52
N LEU A 7 -5.95 -4.55 -9.94
CA LEU A 7 -7.07 -5.11 -9.20
C LEU A 7 -6.97 -6.63 -9.03
N THR A 8 -6.48 -7.34 -10.06
CA THR A 8 -6.24 -8.79 -9.98
C THR A 8 -5.19 -9.12 -8.92
N LYS A 9 -4.09 -8.36 -8.87
CA LYS A 9 -3.03 -8.54 -7.88
C LYS A 9 -3.49 -8.19 -6.47
N ILE A 10 -4.27 -7.14 -6.30
CA ILE A 10 -4.88 -6.78 -5.00
C ILE A 10 -5.82 -7.90 -4.54
N ALA A 11 -6.61 -8.50 -5.43
CA ALA A 11 -7.46 -9.63 -5.10
C ALA A 11 -6.64 -10.86 -4.67
N GLN A 12 -5.53 -11.16 -5.37
CA GLN A 12 -4.58 -12.20 -4.97
C GLN A 12 -4.00 -11.92 -3.58
N PHE A 13 -3.56 -10.68 -3.33
CA PHE A 13 -3.01 -10.25 -2.05
C PHE A 13 -4.00 -10.46 -0.89
N LYS A 14 -5.27 -10.07 -1.10
CA LYS A 14 -6.33 -10.23 -0.09
C LYS A 14 -6.66 -11.68 0.24
N ALA A 15 -6.37 -12.62 -0.66
CA ALA A 15 -6.58 -14.04 -0.44
C ALA A 15 -5.42 -14.72 0.33
N LEU A 16 -4.32 -14.02 0.57
CA LEU A 16 -3.13 -14.58 1.20
C LEU A 16 -3.30 -14.84 2.70
N THR A 17 -2.97 -16.06 3.12
CA THR A 17 -2.83 -16.42 4.53
C THR A 17 -1.53 -15.85 5.13
N TYR A 18 -0.43 -15.87 4.37
CA TYR A 18 0.91 -15.41 4.77
C TYR A 18 1.38 -14.26 3.88
N PRO A 19 2.26 -13.36 4.36
CA PRO A 19 2.73 -12.25 3.55
C PRO A 19 3.52 -12.77 2.33
N ASP A 20 3.30 -12.13 1.18
CA ASP A 20 4.04 -12.37 -0.05
C ASP A 20 4.75 -11.06 -0.45
N ARG A 21 6.07 -11.05 -0.24
CA ARG A 21 6.91 -9.88 -0.49
C ARG A 21 6.99 -9.55 -1.97
N ASP A 22 6.99 -10.56 -2.83
CA ASP A 22 7.13 -10.36 -4.27
C ASP A 22 5.84 -9.76 -4.84
N LEU A 23 4.68 -10.30 -4.44
CA LEU A 23 3.38 -9.73 -4.82
C LEU A 23 3.22 -8.30 -4.29
N THR A 24 3.64 -8.05 -3.05
CA THR A 24 3.59 -6.70 -2.46
C THR A 24 4.42 -5.71 -3.27
N ARG A 25 5.69 -6.06 -3.56
CA ARG A 25 6.58 -5.22 -4.36
C ARG A 25 6.04 -5.00 -5.76
N GLU A 26 5.47 -6.02 -6.38
CA GLU A 26 4.90 -5.89 -7.71
C GLU A 26 3.72 -4.91 -7.73
N ILE A 27 2.82 -4.96 -6.73
CA ILE A 27 1.72 -4.00 -6.59
C ILE A 27 2.28 -2.57 -6.45
N LEU A 28 3.23 -2.38 -5.53
CA LEU A 28 3.80 -1.05 -5.27
C LEU A 28 4.61 -0.50 -6.46
N GLN A 29 5.33 -1.36 -7.20
CA GLN A 29 6.06 -0.99 -8.40
C GLN A 29 5.12 -0.56 -9.53
N ILE A 30 4.03 -1.30 -9.76
CA ILE A 30 3.04 -0.93 -10.79
C ILE A 30 2.41 0.44 -10.47
N LEU A 31 2.19 0.72 -9.18
CA LEU A 31 1.64 1.99 -8.71
C LEU A 31 2.69 3.12 -8.60
N GLY A 32 3.98 2.82 -8.74
CA GLY A 32 5.08 3.79 -8.61
C GLY A 32 5.34 4.27 -7.17
N ILE A 33 4.85 3.55 -6.16
CA ILE A 33 4.91 3.93 -4.74
C ILE A 33 5.76 2.98 -3.89
N TYR A 34 6.69 2.26 -4.53
CA TYR A 34 7.59 1.30 -3.88
C TYR A 34 8.60 1.94 -2.92
N ASP A 35 8.73 3.27 -2.92
CA ASP A 35 9.59 4.03 -2.03
C ASP A 35 8.94 4.35 -0.67
N ILE A 36 7.67 4.01 -0.47
CA ILE A 36 6.99 4.14 0.83
C ILE A 36 7.31 2.89 1.67
N VAL A 37 8.44 2.92 2.38
CA VAL A 37 8.97 1.78 3.15
C VAL A 37 7.99 1.29 4.21
N ASP A 38 7.34 2.20 4.93
CA ASP A 38 6.43 1.88 6.04
C ASP A 38 5.14 1.21 5.55
N LEU A 39 4.71 1.55 4.33
CA LEU A 39 3.63 0.86 3.64
C LEU A 39 4.06 -0.54 3.21
N GLU A 40 5.26 -0.71 2.63
CA GLU A 40 5.79 -2.05 2.28
C GLU A 40 5.89 -2.94 3.53
N PHE A 41 6.35 -2.39 4.66
CA PHE A 41 6.41 -3.08 5.94
C PHE A 41 5.01 -3.50 6.42
N SER A 42 4.06 -2.57 6.43
CA SER A 42 2.66 -2.81 6.84
C SER A 42 1.97 -3.88 5.98
N LEU A 43 2.21 -3.86 4.67
CA LEU A 43 1.70 -4.87 3.73
C LEU A 43 2.35 -6.25 3.92
N ASN A 44 3.49 -6.34 4.61
CA ASN A 44 4.20 -7.59 4.87
C ASN A 44 4.10 -8.09 6.33
N LYS A 45 3.31 -7.43 7.18
CA LYS A 45 3.06 -7.89 8.56
C LYS A 45 2.42 -9.28 8.58
N VAL A 46 2.76 -10.10 9.58
CA VAL A 46 2.23 -11.48 9.72
C VAL A 46 0.71 -11.48 9.96
N PRO A 47 0.15 -10.64 10.84
CA PRO A 47 -1.29 -10.56 11.05
C PRO A 47 -2.05 -10.14 9.77
N PRO A 48 -3.01 -10.95 9.28
CA PRO A 48 -3.74 -10.62 8.06
C PRO A 48 -4.54 -9.33 8.15
N GLN A 49 -5.04 -8.97 9.34
CA GLN A 49 -5.87 -7.78 9.53
C GLN A 49 -5.10 -6.48 9.24
N GLU A 50 -3.84 -6.39 9.65
CA GLU A 50 -2.98 -5.24 9.42
C GLU A 50 -2.65 -5.08 7.94
N ARG A 51 -2.31 -6.18 7.26
CA ARG A 51 -2.11 -6.19 5.80
C ARG A 51 -3.36 -5.74 5.05
N LEU A 52 -4.53 -6.24 5.47
CA LEU A 52 -5.81 -5.91 4.85
C LEU A 52 -6.23 -4.46 5.08
N ALA A 53 -5.92 -3.89 6.25
CA ALA A 53 -6.09 -2.46 6.49
C ALA A 53 -5.16 -1.66 5.58
N ALA A 54 -3.91 -2.09 5.44
CA ALA A 54 -2.93 -1.37 4.64
C ALA A 54 -3.30 -1.34 3.15
N ILE A 55 -3.68 -2.49 2.58
CA ILE A 55 -4.08 -2.55 1.17
C ILE A 55 -5.39 -1.81 0.88
N LYS A 56 -6.31 -1.72 1.86
CA LYS A 56 -7.54 -0.91 1.71
C LYS A 56 -7.23 0.58 1.58
N MET A 57 -6.18 1.06 2.24
CA MET A 57 -5.75 2.45 2.07
C MET A 57 -5.19 2.68 0.66
N VAL A 58 -4.40 1.75 0.14
CA VAL A 58 -3.95 1.80 -1.27
C VAL A 58 -5.15 1.81 -2.23
N GLU A 59 -6.16 0.97 -1.98
CA GLU A 59 -7.38 0.92 -2.80
C GLU A 59 -8.16 2.23 -2.80
N LYS A 60 -8.22 2.95 -1.67
CA LYS A 60 -8.89 4.27 -1.60
C LYS A 60 -8.25 5.30 -2.53
N HIS A 61 -6.95 5.19 -2.78
CA HIS A 61 -6.18 6.10 -3.63
C HIS A 61 -5.96 5.54 -5.04
N LEU A 62 -6.49 4.36 -5.36
CA LEU A 62 -6.16 3.62 -6.57
C LEU A 62 -6.54 4.36 -7.86
N ASP A 63 -7.67 5.06 -7.85
CA ASP A 63 -8.13 5.81 -9.01
C ASP A 63 -7.21 6.98 -9.35
N ASP A 64 -6.72 7.69 -8.32
CA ASP A 64 -5.78 8.80 -8.49
C ASP A 64 -4.39 8.28 -8.90
N LEU A 65 -3.91 7.20 -8.27
CA LEU A 65 -2.64 6.55 -8.62
C LEU A 65 -2.61 5.99 -10.04
N LEU A 66 -3.76 5.65 -10.61
CA LEU A 66 -3.88 5.10 -11.97
C LEU A 66 -4.46 6.10 -12.99
N SER A 67 -4.71 7.34 -12.58
CA SER A 67 -5.39 8.35 -13.41
C SER A 67 -4.57 8.81 -14.61
N GLY A 68 -3.23 8.66 -14.56
CA GLY A 68 -2.29 9.24 -15.52
C GLY A 68 -2.07 10.75 -15.34
N ASP A 69 -2.73 11.37 -14.35
CA ASP A 69 -2.51 12.75 -13.93
C ASP A 69 -1.42 12.77 -12.86
N GLU A 70 -0.27 13.37 -13.20
CA GLU A 70 0.90 13.44 -12.32
C GLU A 70 0.59 14.15 -11.00
N LYS A 71 -0.27 15.17 -11.01
CA LYS A 71 -0.63 15.92 -9.81
C LYS A 71 -1.45 15.05 -8.87
N LYS A 72 -2.48 14.37 -9.38
CA LYS A 72 -3.31 13.46 -8.59
C LYS A 72 -2.51 12.30 -8.04
N TRP A 73 -1.61 11.75 -8.87
CA TRP A 73 -0.71 10.69 -8.44
C TRP A 73 0.19 11.15 -7.29
N ALA A 74 0.79 12.34 -7.39
CA ALA A 74 1.65 12.89 -6.35
C ALA A 74 0.87 13.14 -5.04
N GLU A 75 -0.31 13.73 -5.13
CA GLU A 75 -1.19 13.95 -3.96
C GLU A 75 -1.59 12.62 -3.29
N ALA A 76 -1.95 11.61 -4.07
CA ALA A 76 -2.27 10.28 -3.56
C ALA A 76 -1.08 9.61 -2.87
N LYS A 77 0.11 9.71 -3.47
CA LYS A 77 1.36 9.19 -2.91
C LYS A 77 1.73 9.90 -1.60
N ASP A 78 1.64 11.22 -1.56
CA ASP A 78 1.95 12.01 -0.36
C ASP A 78 0.98 11.71 0.78
N ASN A 79 -0.32 11.55 0.49
CA ASN A 79 -1.31 11.15 1.49
C ASN A 79 -0.99 9.77 2.10
N LEU A 80 -0.62 8.80 1.26
CA LEU A 80 -0.17 7.49 1.74
C LEU A 80 1.08 7.62 2.60
N LYS A 81 2.07 8.39 2.15
CA LYS A 81 3.33 8.58 2.90
C LYS A 81 3.09 9.22 4.27
N GLN A 82 2.28 10.28 4.34
CA GLN A 82 1.94 10.93 5.61
C GLN A 82 1.22 9.98 6.57
N PHE A 83 0.27 9.18 6.05
CA PHE A 83 -0.47 8.24 6.87
C PHE A 83 0.43 7.18 7.51
N TYR A 84 1.35 6.59 6.75
CA TYR A 84 2.23 5.56 7.30
C TYR A 84 3.40 6.10 8.12
N PHE A 85 3.83 7.34 7.87
CA PHE A 85 4.76 8.04 8.76
C PHE A 85 4.15 8.22 10.16
N GLN A 86 2.88 8.64 10.24
CA GLN A 86 2.17 8.81 11.53
C GLN A 86 1.96 7.48 12.28
N ILE A 87 1.74 6.38 11.57
CA ILE A 87 1.59 5.06 12.19
C ILE A 87 2.90 4.64 12.88
N ASP A 88 4.05 4.90 12.25
CA ASP A 88 5.35 4.55 12.82
C ASP A 88 5.64 5.36 14.10
N GLU A 89 5.37 6.67 14.08
CA GLU A 89 5.50 7.53 15.27
C GLU A 89 4.62 7.04 16.44
N MET A 90 3.40 6.58 16.15
CA MET A 90 2.48 6.05 17.18
C MET A 90 2.89 4.66 17.71
N ASP A 91 3.47 3.81 16.87
CA ASP A 91 3.98 2.49 17.27
C ASP A 91 5.27 2.64 18.12
N GLU A 92 6.10 3.66 17.89
CA GLU A 92 7.28 3.96 18.73
C GLU A 92 6.92 4.54 20.12
N GLU A 93 5.93 5.44 20.22
CA GLU A 93 5.51 5.99 21.52
C GLU A 93 4.83 4.97 22.45
N GLY A 94 4.32 3.86 21.91
CA GLY A 94 3.74 2.76 22.70
C GLY A 94 4.76 1.92 23.49
N TYR A 95 6.06 2.13 23.26
CA TYR A 95 7.18 1.41 23.90
C TYR A 95 7.99 2.25 24.90
N LEU A 96 7.60 3.51 25.17
CA LEU A 96 8.25 4.38 26.17
C LEU A 96 7.51 4.41 27.52
#